data_AF-A0A922HNK7-F1
#
_entry.id   AF-A0A922HNK7-F1
#
_cell.length_a   1.000
_cell.length_b   1.000
_cell.length_c   1.000
_cell.angle_alpha   90.00
_cell.angle_beta   90.00
_cell.angle_gamma   90.00
#
_symmetry.space_group_name_H-M   'P 1'
#
loop_
_entity.id
_entity.type
_entity.pdbx_description
1 polymer ?
#
loop_
_entity_poly.entity_id
_entity_poly.type
_entity_poly.pdbx_seq_one_letter_code
_entity_poly.pdbx_strand_id
1 'polypeptide(L)'
;MASSNQLNETLCLVRSICRTLRGRMKGKVSESPIFEVIRQTVRQNKVTDQRICRGPNELRFIGESYQTYLSSGEKYRQLLNKYHGKSERSVEQTAKMMGFKLPEKR
;
A
#
# COMPACT_ATOMS: atom_id res chain seq x y z
N MET A 1 24.85 -1.85 -21.72
CA MET A 1 23.44 -1.56 -22.04
C MET A 1 22.46 -1.88 -20.89
N ALA A 2 22.84 -2.66 -19.86
CA ALA A 2 21.95 -2.98 -18.73
C ALA A 2 21.74 -1.83 -17.72
N SER A 3 22.73 -0.95 -17.48
CA SER A 3 22.64 0.10 -16.45
C SER A 3 21.58 1.17 -16.70
N SER A 4 21.28 1.50 -17.96
CA SER A 4 20.31 2.56 -18.30
C SER A 4 18.86 2.13 -18.02
N ASN A 5 18.51 0.87 -18.29
CA ASN A 5 17.18 0.33 -18.01
C ASN A 5 16.94 0.20 -16.50
N GLN A 6 17.95 -0.24 -15.74
CA GLN A 6 17.88 -0.37 -14.29
C GLN A 6 17.60 0.98 -13.59
N LEU A 7 18.22 2.06 -14.07
CA LEU A 7 17.96 3.41 -13.55
C LEU A 7 16.53 3.87 -13.83
N ASN A 8 16.02 3.60 -15.04
CA ASN A 8 14.66 3.95 -15.42
C ASN A 8 13.61 3.17 -14.63
N GLU A 9 13.81 1.87 -14.41
CA GLU A 9 12.95 1.05 -13.56
C GLU A 9 12.91 1.57 -12.12
N THR A 10 14.08 1.88 -11.57
CA THR A 10 14.20 2.44 -10.22
C THR A 10 13.45 3.78 -10.10
N LEU A 11 13.57 4.66 -11.10
CA LEU A 11 12.85 5.93 -11.13
C LEU A 11 11.34 5.74 -11.27
N CYS A 12 10.88 4.79 -12.09
CA CYS A 12 9.46 4.44 -12.20
C CYS A 12 8.91 3.91 -10.87
N LEU A 13 9.65 3.07 -10.17
CA LEU A 13 9.31 2.52 -8.86
C LEU A 13 9.18 3.63 -7.79
N VAL A 14 10.16 4.53 -7.72
CA VAL A 14 10.09 5.66 -6.77
C VAL A 14 8.91 6.57 -7.08
N ARG A 15 8.63 6.83 -8.38
CA ARG A 15 7.48 7.64 -8.80
C ARG A 15 6.13 6.99 -8.47
N SER A 16 5.99 5.68 -8.64
CA SER A 16 4.76 4.97 -8.32
C SER A 16 4.47 5.00 -6.81
N ILE A 17 5.51 4.82 -5.99
CA ILE A 17 5.40 4.92 -4.53
C ILE A 17 5.04 6.36 -4.11
N CYS A 18 5.70 7.37 -4.68
CA CYS A 18 5.39 8.77 -4.40
C CYS A 18 3.96 9.15 -4.79
N ARG A 19 3.42 8.63 -5.91
CA ARG A 19 2.01 8.83 -6.30
C ARG A 19 1.06 8.21 -5.28
N THR A 20 1.33 6.97 -4.87
CA THR A 20 0.53 6.25 -3.87
C THR A 20 0.54 6.98 -2.51
N LEU A 21 1.71 7.50 -2.10
CA LEU A 21 1.84 8.30 -0.87
C LEU A 21 1.12 9.64 -0.98
N ARG A 22 1.20 10.33 -2.13
CA ARG A 22 0.51 11.62 -2.33
C ARG A 22 -1.02 11.50 -2.26
N GLY A 23 -1.58 10.38 -2.70
CA GLY A 23 -3.02 10.13 -2.56
C GLY A 23 -3.48 9.87 -1.12
N ARG A 24 -2.55 9.54 -0.20
CA ARG A 24 -2.85 9.13 1.18
C ARG A 24 -2.47 10.15 2.23
N MET A 25 -1.42 10.94 1.98
CA MET A 25 -0.95 11.96 2.89
C MET A 25 -1.63 13.30 2.57
N LYS A 26 -2.11 13.98 3.61
CA LYS A 26 -2.56 15.39 3.51
C LYS A 26 -1.38 16.39 3.49
N GLY A 27 -0.16 15.92 3.77
CA GLY A 27 1.07 16.72 3.84
C GLY A 27 2.06 16.43 2.71
N LYS A 28 3.28 16.97 2.82
CA LYS A 28 4.32 16.76 1.81
C LYS A 28 4.80 15.31 1.83
N VAL A 29 4.87 14.68 0.66
CA VAL A 29 5.40 13.30 0.50
C VAL A 29 6.86 13.20 0.99
N SER A 30 7.61 14.31 0.94
CA SER A 30 8.99 14.40 1.42
C SER A 30 9.15 14.18 2.92
N GLU A 31 8.10 14.41 3.72
CA GLU A 31 8.11 14.23 5.17
C GLU A 31 7.69 12.80 5.57
N SER A 32 7.40 11.94 4.60
CA SER A 32 7.06 10.54 4.89
C SER A 32 8.32 9.77 5.31
N PRO A 33 8.28 9.03 6.43
CA PRO A 33 9.36 8.12 6.81
C PRO A 33 9.68 7.10 5.71
N ILE A 34 8.66 6.69 4.95
CA ILE A 34 8.79 5.75 3.82
C ILE A 34 9.62 6.38 2.70
N PHE A 35 9.40 7.68 2.43
CA PHE A 35 10.16 8.39 1.40
C PHE A 35 11.63 8.56 1.80
N GLU A 36 11.91 8.86 3.07
CA GLU A 36 13.28 8.97 3.57
C GLU A 36 14.04 7.64 3.47
N VAL A 37 13.43 6.53 3.90
CA VAL A 37 14.03 5.20 3.79
C VAL A 37 14.36 4.87 2.34
N ILE A 38 13.41 5.05 1.42
CA ILE A 38 13.64 4.78 -0.01
C ILE A 38 14.75 5.68 -0.57
N ARG A 39 14.75 6.98 -0.22
CA ARG A 39 15.79 7.92 -0.65
C ARG A 39 17.18 7.48 -0.18
N GLN A 40 17.28 7.01 1.07
CA GLN A 40 18.53 6.51 1.63
C GLN A 40 18.96 5.21 0.96
N THR A 41 18.06 4.27 0.72
CA THR A 41 18.36 3.00 0.02
C THR A 41 18.81 3.25 -1.42
N VAL A 42 18.17 4.16 -2.15
CA VAL A 42 18.58 4.55 -3.52
C VAL A 42 19.97 5.18 -3.50
N ARG A 43 20.27 6.04 -2.53
CA ARG A 43 21.57 6.70 -2.41
C ARG A 43 22.68 5.71 -2.06
N GLN A 44 22.43 4.78 -1.14
CA GLN A 44 23.39 3.73 -0.75
C GLN A 44 23.70 2.77 -1.91
N ASN A 45 22.68 2.40 -2.70
CA ASN A 45 22.87 1.56 -3.88
C ASN A 45 23.61 2.29 -5.01
N LYS A 46 23.44 3.60 -5.17
CA LYS A 46 24.20 4.41 -6.13
C LYS A 46 25.69 4.54 -5.81
N VAL A 47 26.06 4.50 -4.53
CA VAL A 47 27.46 4.68 -4.08
C VAL A 47 28.23 3.35 -4.12
N THR A 48 27.54 2.22 -4.16
CA THR A 48 28.14 0.88 -4.05
C THR A 48 28.10 0.16 -5.40
N ASP A 49 28.99 0.54 -6.33
CA ASP A 49 29.09 -0.04 -7.69
C ASP A 49 29.45 -1.54 -7.72
N GLN A 50 29.78 -2.18 -6.60
CA GLN A 50 30.11 -3.62 -6.55
C GLN A 50 28.88 -4.55 -6.48
N ARG A 51 27.65 -4.03 -6.35
CA ARG A 51 26.41 -4.84 -6.19
C ARG A 51 25.58 -4.98 -7.47
N ILE A 52 26.18 -4.83 -8.64
CA ILE A 52 25.48 -4.72 -9.95
C ILE A 52 24.47 -5.85 -10.22
N CYS A 53 24.63 -7.04 -9.65
CA CYS A 53 23.69 -8.15 -9.82
C CYS A 53 22.68 -8.34 -8.66
N ARG A 54 22.95 -7.82 -7.45
CA ARG A 54 22.11 -8.06 -6.24
C ARG A 54 21.39 -6.81 -5.74
N GLY A 55 22.06 -5.66 -5.75
CA GLY A 55 21.53 -4.37 -5.29
C GLY A 55 20.30 -3.87 -6.07
N PRO A 56 20.26 -3.98 -7.41
CA PRO A 56 19.08 -3.53 -8.16
C PRO A 56 17.85 -4.40 -7.91
N ASN A 57 18.05 -5.72 -7.78
CA ASN A 57 16.98 -6.66 -7.44
C ASN A 57 16.45 -6.42 -6.03
N GLU A 58 17.32 -6.08 -5.09
CA GLU A 58 16.95 -5.78 -3.71
C GLU A 58 16.18 -4.45 -3.59
N LEU A 59 16.61 -3.41 -4.30
CA LEU A 59 15.89 -2.14 -4.34
C LEU A 59 14.51 -2.30 -4.98
N ARG A 60 14.40 -3.09 -6.07
CA ARG A 60 13.12 -3.44 -6.67
C ARG A 60 12.23 -4.19 -5.68
N PHE A 61 12.77 -5.23 -5.04
CA PHE A 61 12.05 -6.02 -4.04
C PHE A 61 11.55 -5.17 -2.87
N ILE A 62 12.37 -4.25 -2.37
CA ILE A 62 11.99 -3.32 -1.30
C ILE A 62 10.85 -2.41 -1.77
N GLY A 63 10.94 -1.82 -2.97
CA GLY A 63 9.88 -0.95 -3.48
C GLY A 63 8.57 -1.70 -3.76
N GLU A 64 8.62 -2.91 -4.32
CA GLU A 64 7.45 -3.79 -4.51
C GLU A 64 6.81 -4.18 -3.17
N SER A 65 7.63 -4.46 -2.16
CA SER A 65 7.18 -4.77 -0.80
C SER A 65 6.42 -3.57 -0.19
N TYR A 66 6.96 -2.35 -0.32
CA TYR A 66 6.28 -1.14 0.14
C TYR A 66 5.00 -0.86 -0.64
N GLN A 67 5.00 -1.06 -1.96
CA GLN A 67 3.80 -0.93 -2.78
C GLN A 67 2.71 -1.90 -2.31
N THR A 68 3.08 -3.15 -2.04
CA THR A 68 2.17 -4.18 -1.53
C THR A 68 1.63 -3.81 -0.15
N TYR A 69 2.50 -3.39 0.77
CA TYR A 69 2.12 -2.92 2.11
C TYR A 69 1.12 -1.76 2.05
N LEU A 70 1.37 -0.79 1.17
CA LEU A 70 0.46 0.31 0.96
C LEU A 70 -0.87 -0.24 0.44
N SER A 71 -0.89 -1.02 -0.64
CA SER A 71 -2.12 -1.57 -1.23
C SER A 71 -2.94 -2.38 -0.22
N SER A 72 -2.31 -3.25 0.57
CA SER A 72 -2.99 -4.05 1.59
C SER A 72 -3.60 -3.18 2.69
N GLY A 73 -2.94 -2.11 3.11
CA GLY A 73 -3.49 -1.16 4.09
C GLY A 73 -4.75 -0.43 3.62
N GLU A 74 -4.92 -0.21 2.31
CA GLU A 74 -6.18 0.31 1.75
C GLU A 74 -7.30 -0.72 1.80
N LYS A 75 -7.01 -1.95 1.36
CA LYS A 75 -7.97 -3.05 1.42
C LYS A 75 -8.42 -3.30 2.86
N TYR A 76 -7.48 -3.24 3.82
CA TYR A 76 -7.79 -3.35 5.23
C TYR A 76 -8.73 -2.23 5.70
N ARG A 77 -8.48 -0.97 5.34
CA ARG A 77 -9.41 0.14 5.67
C ARG A 77 -10.79 -0.05 5.05
N GLN A 78 -10.87 -0.53 3.81
CA GLN A 78 -12.16 -0.82 3.17
C GLN A 78 -12.90 -1.93 3.92
N LEU A 79 -12.18 -2.98 4.34
CA LEU A 79 -12.71 -4.07 5.13
C LEU A 79 -13.19 -3.57 6.50
N LEU A 80 -12.36 -2.77 7.17
CA LEU A 80 -12.68 -2.12 8.43
C LEU A 80 -13.96 -1.29 8.28
N ASN A 81 -14.06 -0.40 7.30
CA ASN A 81 -15.28 0.39 7.07
C ASN A 81 -16.51 -0.48 6.77
N LYS A 82 -16.32 -1.65 6.14
CA LYS A 82 -17.42 -2.54 5.77
C LYS A 82 -17.96 -3.35 6.96
N TYR A 83 -17.07 -3.74 7.89
CA TYR A 83 -17.35 -4.73 8.94
C TYR A 83 -17.13 -4.21 10.37
N HIS A 84 -16.20 -3.29 10.60
CA HIS A 84 -15.95 -2.67 11.90
C HIS A 84 -17.07 -1.68 12.25
N GLY A 85 -17.60 -1.78 13.47
CA GLY A 85 -18.71 -0.94 13.95
C GLY A 85 -20.10 -1.42 13.56
N LYS A 86 -20.23 -2.49 12.77
CA LYS A 86 -21.47 -3.27 12.71
C LYS A 86 -21.39 -4.32 13.80
N SER A 87 -22.05 -4.07 14.94
CA SER A 87 -22.32 -5.09 15.94
C SER A 87 -23.01 -6.31 15.32
N GLU A 88 -23.29 -7.34 16.12
CA GLU A 88 -24.24 -8.37 15.72
C GLU A 88 -25.46 -7.72 15.04
N ARG A 89 -25.73 -8.13 13.79
CA ARG A 89 -26.84 -7.58 13.00
C ARG A 89 -28.12 -7.82 13.78
N SER A 90 -28.99 -6.82 13.89
CA SER A 90 -30.27 -7.01 14.60
C SER A 90 -31.06 -8.15 13.96
N VAL A 91 -31.92 -8.80 14.75
CA VAL A 91 -32.77 -9.91 14.29
C VAL A 91 -33.57 -9.48 13.05
N GLU A 92 -34.00 -8.22 12.97
CA GLU A 92 -34.72 -7.68 11.81
C GLU A 92 -33.83 -7.55 10.56
N GLN A 93 -32.59 -7.07 10.71
CA GLN A 93 -31.65 -6.98 9.60
C GLN A 93 -31.29 -8.36 9.05
N THR A 94 -31.14 -9.35 9.94
CA THR A 94 -30.83 -10.73 9.57
C THR A 94 -32.02 -11.39 8.88
N ALA A 95 -33.23 -11.25 9.41
CA ALA A 95 -34.45 -11.76 8.78
C ALA A 95 -34.67 -11.16 7.39
N LYS A 96 -34.51 -9.84 7.23
CA LYS A 96 -34.64 -9.16 5.93
C LYS A 96 -33.60 -9.65 4.93
N MET A 97 -32.37 -9.94 5.36
CA MET A 97 -31.33 -10.53 4.50
C MET A 97 -31.70 -11.94 4.02
N MET A 98 -32.35 -12.72 4.87
CA MET A 98 -32.79 -14.09 4.56
C MET A 98 -34.17 -14.14 3.87
N GLY A 99 -34.81 -13.00 3.61
CA GLY A 99 -36.14 -12.93 2.99
C GLY A 99 -37.31 -13.20 3.95
N PHE A 100 -37.06 -13.24 5.26
CA PHE A 100 -38.09 -13.39 6.28
C PHE A 100 -38.64 -12.03 6.73
N LYS A 101 -39.94 -11.98 7.02
CA LYS A 101 -40.59 -10.84 7.69
C LYS A 101 -40.80 -11.20 9.16
N LEU A 102 -40.41 -10.31 10.08
CA LEU A 102 -40.74 -10.50 11.50
C LEU A 102 -42.22 -10.22 11.74
N PRO A 103 -42.88 -10.99 12.63
CA PRO A 103 -44.22 -10.67 13.08
C PRO A 103 -44.20 -9.36 13.91
N GLU A 104 -45.18 -8.48 13.68
CA GLU A 104 -45.42 -7.34 14.57
C GLU A 104 -45.83 -7.85 15.95
N LYS A 105 -45.14 -7.40 17.01
CA LYS A 105 -45.51 -7.73 18.38
C LYS A 105 -46.91 -7.15 18.66
N ARG A 106 -47.81 -8.02 19.12
CA ARG A 106 -49.13 -7.66 19.64
C ARG A 106 -49.03 -6.88 20.95
#